data_AF-A0A928KH05-F1
#
_entry.id   AF-A0A928KH05-F1
#
_cell.length_a   1.000
_cell.length_b   1.000
_cell.length_c   1.000
_cell.angle_alpha   90.00
_cell.angle_beta   90.00
_cell.angle_gamma   90.00
#
_symmetry.space_group_name_H-M   'P 1'
#
loop_
_entity.id
_entity.type
_entity.pdbx_description
1 polymer ?
#
loop_
_entity_poly.entity_id
_entity_poly.type
_entity_poly.pdbx_seq_one_letter_code
_entity_poly.pdbx_strand_id
1 'polypeptide(L)'
;MSKRIKISVSIILMLTLVFSAVTFTRAESDQRELYYNDDFIYEVLSDKTITIHCYIGTDSEVTVPGLIDDLPVVSVESLAFYGTNVKKLVI
;
A
#
# COMPACT_ATOMS: atom_id res chain seq x y z
N MET A 1 0.19 -49.54 16.52
CA MET A 1 0.39 -48.15 16.04
C MET A 1 -0.89 -47.36 16.24
N SER A 2 -0.98 -46.55 17.29
CA SER A 2 -2.25 -45.95 17.71
C SER A 2 -2.80 -45.02 16.62
N LYS A 3 -4.09 -45.15 16.30
CA LYS A 3 -4.77 -44.34 15.27
C LYS A 3 -4.54 -42.83 15.46
N ARG A 4 -4.26 -42.38 16.69
CA ARG A 4 -3.97 -40.99 17.06
C ARG A 4 -2.60 -40.48 16.58
N ILE A 5 -1.58 -41.33 16.50
CA ILE A 5 -0.24 -40.94 16.03
C ILE A 5 -0.23 -40.78 14.50
N LYS A 6 -0.95 -41.64 13.76
CA LYS A 6 -1.03 -41.57 12.29
C LYS A 6 -1.72 -40.29 11.80
N ILE A 7 -2.78 -39.85 12.49
CA ILE A 7 -3.48 -38.59 12.18
C ILE A 7 -2.56 -37.39 12.48
N SER A 8 -1.83 -37.40 13.60
CA SER A 8 -0.94 -36.30 14.00
C SER A 8 0.24 -36.10 13.04
N VAL A 9 0.88 -37.19 12.61
CA VAL A 9 1.99 -37.14 11.63
C VAL A 9 1.48 -36.66 10.25
N SER A 10 0.27 -37.05 9.84
CA SER A 10 -0.31 -36.61 8.57
C SER A 10 -0.73 -35.14 8.56
N ILE A 11 -1.17 -34.59 9.70
CA ILE A 11 -1.51 -33.15 9.82
C ILE A 11 -0.23 -32.30 9.80
N ILE A 12 0.82 -32.73 10.50
CA ILE A 12 2.11 -32.05 10.49
C ILE A 12 2.74 -32.07 9.09
N LEU A 13 2.66 -33.19 8.37
CA LEU A 13 3.16 -33.30 6.99
C LEU A 13 2.35 -32.47 5.98
N MET A 14 1.04 -32.33 6.19
CA MET A 14 0.18 -31.44 5.40
C MET A 14 0.50 -29.96 5.66
N LEU A 15 0.71 -29.57 6.93
CA LEU A 15 1.08 -28.21 7.30
C LEU A 15 2.46 -27.81 6.78
N THR A 16 3.44 -28.72 6.77
CA THR A 16 4.79 -28.43 6.26
C THR A 16 4.86 -28.35 4.73
N LEU A 17 4.08 -29.16 4.00
CA LEU A 17 3.99 -29.08 2.54
C LEU A 17 3.32 -27.78 2.06
N VAL A 18 2.29 -27.31 2.78
CA VAL A 18 1.67 -25.99 2.55
C VAL A 18 2.68 -24.88 2.86
N PHE A 19 3.49 -25.01 3.90
CA PHE A 19 4.53 -24.03 4.24
C PHE A 19 5.64 -23.93 3.19
N SER A 20 6.11 -25.06 2.62
CA SER A 20 7.14 -25.05 1.58
C SER A 20 6.65 -24.52 0.22
N ALA A 21 5.37 -24.76 -0.12
CA ALA A 21 4.76 -24.17 -1.31
C ALA A 21 4.50 -22.66 -1.17
N VAL A 22 4.29 -22.17 0.06
CA VAL A 22 4.11 -20.74 0.36
C VAL A 22 5.42 -19.95 0.33
N THR A 23 6.58 -20.59 0.54
CA THR A 23 7.88 -19.88 0.54
C THR A 23 8.63 -19.92 -0.79
N PHE A 24 8.15 -20.63 -1.81
CA PHE A 24 8.83 -20.70 -3.10
C PHE A 24 7.95 -20.09 -4.20
N THR A 25 8.37 -18.94 -4.72
CA THR A 25 7.64 -17.97 -5.55
C THR A 25 6.71 -17.01 -4.79
N ARG A 26 7.26 -16.32 -3.78
CA ARG A 26 6.86 -14.91 -3.64
C ARG A 26 7.46 -14.17 -4.84
N ALA A 27 6.71 -14.13 -5.94
CA ALA A 27 6.67 -12.85 -6.64
C ALA A 27 6.28 -11.85 -5.54
N GLU A 28 7.19 -10.96 -5.15
CA GLU A 28 6.76 -9.76 -4.45
C GLU A 28 5.80 -9.07 -5.40
N SER A 29 4.51 -9.34 -5.20
CA SER A 29 3.47 -8.51 -5.74
C SER A 29 3.75 -7.14 -5.13
N ASP A 30 4.21 -6.19 -5.94
CA ASP A 30 4.34 -4.76 -5.61
C ASP A 30 2.95 -4.21 -5.28
N GLN A 31 2.34 -4.70 -4.21
CA GLN A 31 1.07 -4.19 -3.69
C GLN A 31 1.42 -2.95 -2.90
N ARG A 32 1.51 -1.83 -3.60
CA ARG A 32 1.58 -0.50 -2.98
C ARG A 32 0.29 -0.29 -2.19
N GLU A 33 0.44 -0.06 -0.90
CA GLU A 33 -0.69 0.26 -0.04
C GLU A 33 -1.00 1.75 -0.21
N LEU A 34 -2.17 2.03 -0.77
CA LEU A 34 -2.65 3.40 -0.97
C LEU A 34 -3.60 3.80 0.15
N TYR A 35 -3.40 5.01 0.65
CA TYR A 35 -4.18 5.69 1.66
C TYR A 35 -4.97 6.83 1.04
N TYR A 36 -6.04 7.24 1.71
CA TYR A 36 -7.00 8.22 1.22
C TYR A 36 -7.33 9.19 2.35
N ASN A 37 -7.33 10.48 2.04
CA ASN A 37 -7.98 11.50 2.86
C ASN A 37 -9.06 12.21 2.01
N ASP A 38 -9.55 13.37 2.46
CA ASP A 38 -10.60 14.09 1.75
C ASP A 38 -10.17 14.61 0.36
N ASP A 39 -8.87 14.85 0.17
CA ASP A 39 -8.33 15.53 -1.02
C ASP A 39 -7.38 14.68 -1.86
N PHE A 40 -6.74 13.66 -1.27
CA PHE A 40 -5.61 12.97 -1.89
C PHE A 40 -5.66 11.44 -1.71
N ILE A 41 -5.17 10.76 -2.75
CA ILE A 41 -4.70 9.38 -2.70
C ILE A 41 -3.18 9.41 -2.59
N TYR A 42 -2.61 8.71 -1.61
CA TYR A 42 -1.18 8.76 -1.32
C TYR A 42 -0.61 7.43 -0.86
N GLU A 43 0.71 7.29 -0.94
CA GLU A 43 1.47 6.15 -0.43
C GLU A 43 2.38 6.60 0.70
N VAL A 44 2.44 5.81 1.77
CA VAL A 44 3.45 5.96 2.83
C VAL A 44 4.62 5.03 2.53
N LEU A 45 5.80 5.59 2.32
CA LEU A 45 7.02 4.84 2.02
C LEU A 45 7.63 4.23 3.28
N SER A 46 8.55 3.28 3.09
CA SER A 46 9.23 2.57 4.19
C SER A 46 10.06 3.47 5.10
N ASP A 47 10.47 4.64 4.61
CA ASP A 47 11.19 5.67 5.37
C ASP A 47 10.28 6.67 6.09
N LYS A 48 8.95 6.43 6.08
CA LYS A 48 7.91 7.29 6.68
C LYS A 48 7.75 8.64 5.99
N THR A 49 8.02 8.70 4.69
CA THR A 49 7.68 9.85 3.85
C THR A 49 6.46 9.54 2.98
N ILE A 50 5.83 10.57 2.42
CA ILE A 50 4.61 10.45 1.61
C ILE A 50 4.84 10.85 0.16
N THR A 51 4.31 10.03 -0.74
CA THR A 51 4.12 10.35 -2.17
C THR A 51 2.63 10.52 -2.45
N ILE A 52 2.23 11.67 -2.98
CA ILE A 52 0.85 11.90 -3.44
C ILE A 52 0.69 11.31 -4.85
N HIS A 53 -0.27 10.42 -5.03
CA HIS A 53 -0.57 9.79 -6.31
C HIS A 53 -1.66 10.51 -7.10
N CYS A 54 -2.72 10.96 -6.45
CA CYS A 54 -3.86 11.62 -7.09
C CYS A 54 -4.50 12.66 -6.18
N TYR A 55 -5.00 13.74 -6.78
CA TYR A 55 -5.95 14.65 -6.17
C TYR A 55 -7.38 14.20 -6.50
N ILE A 56 -8.20 14.02 -5.47
CA ILE A 56 -9.60 13.57 -5.54
C ILE A 56 -10.59 14.62 -5.02
N GLY A 57 -10.10 15.75 -4.51
CA GLY A 57 -10.93 16.88 -4.12
C GLY A 57 -11.56 17.61 -5.31
N THR A 58 -12.37 18.63 -5.02
CA THR A 58 -13.15 19.37 -6.03
C THR A 58 -12.70 20.80 -6.29
N ASP A 59 -11.71 21.28 -5.53
CA ASP A 59 -11.27 22.66 -5.56
C ASP A 59 -10.47 22.98 -6.83
N SER A 60 -10.62 24.22 -7.31
CA SER A 60 -9.84 24.71 -8.45
C SER A 60 -8.49 25.32 -8.05
N GLU A 61 -8.27 25.54 -6.76
CA GLU A 61 -7.01 26.00 -6.19
C GLU A 61 -6.62 25.03 -5.07
N VAL A 62 -5.48 24.37 -5.23
CA VAL A 62 -5.02 23.32 -4.31
C VAL A 62 -3.67 23.72 -3.73
N THR A 63 -3.51 23.52 -2.42
CA THR A 63 -2.21 23.64 -1.74
C THR A 63 -1.76 22.24 -1.35
N VAL A 64 -0.57 21.85 -1.78
CA VAL A 64 0.04 20.59 -1.33
C VAL A 64 0.46 20.76 0.12
N PRO A 65 -0.07 19.95 1.06
CA PRO A 65 0.33 20.08 2.45
C PRO A 65 1.77 19.59 2.64
N GLY A 66 2.54 20.25 3.50
CA GLY A 66 3.88 19.77 3.86
C GLY A 66 3.87 18.50 4.72
N LEU A 67 2.74 18.22 5.38
CA LEU A 67 2.53 17.06 6.24
C LEU A 67 1.14 16.45 5.97
N ILE A 68 1.05 15.13 5.96
CA ILE A 68 -0.21 14.38 6.07
C ILE A 68 -0.01 13.37 7.21
N ASP A 69 -0.91 13.37 8.19
CA ASP A 69 -0.81 12.52 9.38
C ASP A 69 0.57 12.58 10.09
N ASP A 70 1.09 13.80 10.26
CA ASP A 70 2.43 14.09 10.83
C ASP A 70 3.63 13.52 10.03
N LEU A 71 3.41 12.99 8.83
CA LEU A 71 4.45 12.50 7.92
C LEU A 71 4.73 13.51 6.79
N PRO A 72 6.02 13.72 6.43
CA PRO A 72 6.41 14.68 5.39
C PRO A 72 5.97 14.21 3.99
N VAL A 73 5.33 15.11 3.26
CA VAL A 73 5.10 14.95 1.82
C VAL A 73 6.38 15.35 1.08
N VAL A 74 6.98 14.41 0.38
CA VAL A 74 8.28 14.61 -0.30
C VAL A 74 8.17 14.48 -1.82
N SER A 75 7.07 13.92 -2.31
CA SER A 75 6.85 13.68 -3.73
C SER A 75 5.39 13.83 -4.11
N VAL A 76 5.17 14.27 -5.34
CA VAL A 76 3.86 14.30 -5.99
C VAL A 76 4.04 13.68 -7.37
N GLU A 77 3.24 12.67 -7.68
CA GLU A 77 3.27 12.01 -8.97
C GLU A 77 2.97 12.96 -10.12
N SER A 78 3.62 12.73 -11.26
CA SER A 78 3.49 13.57 -12.44
C SER A 78 2.05 13.69 -12.98
N LEU A 79 1.22 12.67 -12.70
CA LEU A 79 -0.18 12.61 -13.12
C LEU A 79 -1.18 12.87 -12.00
N ALA A 80 -0.72 13.34 -10.83
CA ALA A 80 -1.58 13.48 -9.66
C ALA A 80 -2.79 14.41 -9.88
N PHE A 81 -2.68 15.37 -10.79
CA PHE A 81 -3.76 16.32 -11.09
C PHE A 81 -4.37 16.11 -12.49
N TYR A 82 -4.01 15.04 -13.20
CA TYR A 82 -4.50 14.79 -14.55
C TYR A 82 -6.02 14.56 -14.56
N GLY A 83 -6.74 15.31 -15.40
CA GLY A 83 -8.20 15.21 -15.51
C GLY A 83 -9.00 15.89 -14.39
N THR A 84 -8.34 16.66 -13.51
CA THR A 84 -8.99 17.43 -12.44
C THR A 84 -9.36 18.85 -12.89
N ASN A 85 -10.06 19.61 -12.05
CA ASN A 85 -10.40 21.03 -12.28
C ASN A 85 -9.37 22.01 -11.67
N VAL A 86 -8.20 21.51 -11.25
CA VAL A 86 -7.18 22.35 -10.63
C VAL A 86 -6.61 23.33 -11.65
N LYS A 87 -6.69 24.62 -11.33
CA LYS A 87 -6.19 25.74 -12.14
C LYS A 87 -4.98 26.40 -11.51
N LYS A 88 -4.84 26.29 -10.19
CA LYS A 88 -3.73 26.84 -9.43
C LYS A 88 -3.26 25.82 -8.40
N LEU A 89 -1.95 25.60 -8.38
CA LEU A 89 -1.28 24.73 -7.45
C LEU A 89 -0.26 25.55 -6.64
N VAL A 90 -0.29 25.40 -5.33
CA VAL A 90 0.69 25.98 -4.40
C VAL A 90 1.44 24.83 -3.73
N ILE A 91 2.77 24.94 -3.68
CA ILE A 91 3.70 23.94 -3.15
C ILE A 91 4.68 24.64 -2.20
#